data_AF-A0AB37U8Q4-F1
#
_entry.id   AF-A0AB37U8Q4-F1
#
_cell.length_a   1.000
_cell.length_b   1.000
_cell.length_c   1.000
_cell.angle_alpha   90.00
_cell.angle_beta   90.00
_cell.angle_gamma   90.00
#
_symmetry.space_group_name_H-M   'P 1'
#
loop_
_entity.id
_entity.type
_entity.pdbx_description
1 polymer ?
#
loop_
_entity_poly.entity_id
_entity_poly.type
_entity_poly.pdbx_seq_one_letter_code
_entity_poly.pdbx_strand_id
1 'polypeptide(L)'
;MGYQFISPLIRTPIAGKGNEFLYDYNEWLLVQNGGSSGRTIQFDSTQRYVINGRDQAEVARNGGNLFFEAALILQAATSTSPGFGGIGAPLNPGNPYVKSRTQVGSAATFAGAYLNGLLLRTTTFAIRAAYWEKFYVHRRLRPEAYAGLIYNNIVNKIQYPINPAVFNSQALAQIFNTYGTYLLPHTYPEGAPFHSSYPGGAAVIAGAHATLLKAFYDENFVIPNPVVPDPNDPTQVISYTGEELTVGGELNKLAANYALGRSSAGIHWRSDGAAALALGEAVAISILQDERLTFRENFEGYTFTKFDGTKITV
;
A
#
# COMPACT_ATOMS: atom_id res chain seq x y z
N MET A 1 -5.52 -17.86 9.95
CA MET A 1 -6.75 -17.39 10.60
C MET A 1 -7.91 -18.35 10.35
N GLY A 2 -8.62 -18.70 11.42
CA GLY A 2 -9.75 -19.64 11.45
C GLY A 2 -9.37 -21.11 11.28
N TYR A 3 -8.86 -21.45 10.09
CA TYR A 3 -8.58 -22.84 9.69
C TYR A 3 -7.23 -23.03 8.97
N GLN A 4 -6.59 -21.95 8.50
CA GLN A 4 -5.32 -22.01 7.73
C GLN A 4 -4.33 -20.97 8.25
N PHE A 5 -3.02 -21.20 8.15
CA PHE A 5 -1.99 -20.21 8.49
C PHE A 5 -1.52 -19.48 7.22
N ILE A 6 -1.43 -18.14 7.28
CA ILE A 6 -0.84 -17.32 6.22
C ILE A 6 0.45 -16.75 6.80
N SER A 7 1.59 -17.09 6.19
CA SER A 7 2.89 -16.61 6.67
C SER A 7 3.07 -15.13 6.37
N PRO A 8 3.50 -14.31 7.34
CA PRO A 8 3.88 -12.91 7.11
C PRO A 8 5.30 -12.76 6.52
N LEU A 9 6.06 -13.86 6.43
CA LEU A 9 7.42 -13.85 5.87
C LEU A 9 7.34 -13.75 4.35
N ILE A 10 8.10 -12.82 3.78
CA ILE A 10 8.09 -12.55 2.34
C ILE A 10 9.20 -13.31 1.63
N ARG A 11 9.05 -13.50 0.32
CA ARG A 11 10.19 -13.85 -0.52
C ARG A 11 11.13 -12.63 -0.56
N THR A 12 12.35 -12.79 -0.07
CA THR A 12 13.24 -11.66 0.22
C THR A 12 14.14 -11.33 -0.97
N PRO A 13 14.05 -10.13 -1.58
CA PRO A 13 15.01 -9.73 -2.60
C PRO A 13 16.38 -9.48 -1.97
N ILE A 14 17.44 -10.04 -2.56
CA ILE A 14 18.82 -9.84 -2.08
C ILE A 14 19.23 -8.38 -2.30
N ALA A 15 19.98 -7.80 -1.36
CA ALA A 15 20.55 -6.47 -1.51
C ALA A 15 21.78 -6.47 -2.42
N GLY A 16 22.01 -5.36 -3.11
CA GLY A 16 23.22 -5.14 -3.91
C GLY A 16 22.96 -4.94 -5.39
N LYS A 17 24.01 -4.53 -6.12
CA LYS A 17 23.94 -4.05 -7.51
C LYS A 17 23.35 -5.07 -8.50
N GLY A 18 23.42 -6.37 -8.20
CA GLY A 18 22.81 -7.43 -9.02
C GLY A 18 21.29 -7.33 -9.12
N ASN A 19 20.64 -6.73 -8.11
CA ASN A 19 19.19 -6.53 -8.01
C ASN A 19 18.77 -5.06 -8.18
N GLU A 20 19.61 -4.27 -8.84
CA GLU A 20 19.25 -2.93 -9.28
C GLU A 20 19.10 -2.95 -10.80
N PHE A 21 18.06 -2.33 -11.31
CA PHE A 21 17.69 -2.36 -12.72
C PHE A 21 17.58 -0.94 -13.28
N LEU A 22 17.60 -0.82 -14.61
CA LEU A 22 17.37 0.45 -15.32
C LEU A 22 18.39 1.56 -15.04
N TYR A 23 19.56 1.22 -14.48
CA TYR A 23 20.65 2.17 -14.32
C TYR A 23 21.60 2.20 -15.53
N ASP A 24 21.61 1.15 -16.36
CA ASP A 24 22.24 1.15 -17.68
C ASP A 24 21.33 1.82 -18.72
N TYR A 25 21.90 2.65 -19.61
CA TYR A 25 21.10 3.43 -20.55
C TYR A 25 20.41 2.58 -21.61
N ASN A 26 21.06 1.51 -22.09
CA ASN A 26 20.47 0.63 -23.09
C ASN A 26 19.37 -0.24 -22.47
N GLU A 27 19.59 -0.73 -21.25
CA GLU A 27 18.55 -1.43 -20.48
C GLU A 27 17.35 -0.52 -20.25
N TRP A 28 17.58 0.70 -19.76
CA TRP A 28 16.53 1.69 -19.52
C TRP A 28 15.74 1.98 -20.79
N LEU A 29 16.41 2.31 -21.89
CA LEU A 29 15.76 2.66 -23.16
C LEU A 29 14.98 1.47 -23.74
N LEU A 30 15.50 0.26 -23.62
CA LEU A 30 14.80 -0.96 -24.02
C LEU A 30 13.46 -1.08 -23.29
N VAL A 31 13.46 -0.91 -21.96
CA VAL A 31 12.24 -1.01 -21.14
C VAL A 31 11.29 0.16 -21.41
N GLN A 32 11.79 1.39 -21.60
CA GLN A 32 10.94 2.52 -22.01
C GLN A 32 10.23 2.26 -23.35
N ASN A 33 10.85 1.50 -24.26
CA ASN A 33 10.27 1.11 -25.54
C ASN A 33 9.38 -0.16 -25.45
N GLY A 34 9.05 -0.62 -24.25
CA GLY A 34 8.19 -1.80 -24.04
C GLY A 34 8.91 -3.14 -24.15
N GLY A 35 10.25 -3.13 -24.20
CA GLY A 35 11.07 -4.34 -24.21
C GLY A 35 11.31 -4.92 -22.81
N SER A 36 12.02 -6.05 -22.75
CA SER A 36 12.45 -6.71 -21.52
C SER A 36 13.94 -7.01 -21.58
N SER A 37 14.67 -6.69 -20.50
CA SER A 37 16.10 -6.99 -20.38
C SER A 37 16.39 -8.46 -20.09
N GLY A 38 15.34 -9.26 -19.80
CA GLY A 38 15.48 -10.67 -19.38
C GLY A 38 16.05 -10.86 -17.97
N ARG A 39 16.44 -9.78 -17.29
CA ARG A 39 16.92 -9.83 -15.91
C ARG A 39 15.77 -10.12 -14.95
N THR A 40 16.08 -10.84 -13.88
CA THR A 40 15.11 -11.23 -12.85
C THR A 40 15.65 -10.90 -11.47
N ILE A 41 14.73 -10.64 -10.54
CA ILE A 41 15.07 -10.41 -9.13
C ILE A 41 15.65 -11.70 -8.55
N GLN A 42 16.82 -11.59 -7.95
CA GLN A 42 17.43 -12.67 -7.16
C GLN A 42 16.90 -12.63 -5.73
N PHE A 43 16.49 -13.78 -5.23
CA PHE A 43 15.89 -13.87 -3.90
C PHE A 43 16.77 -14.70 -2.98
N ASP A 44 16.76 -14.31 -1.71
CA ASP A 44 17.37 -15.08 -0.63
C ASP A 44 16.63 -16.41 -0.50
N SER A 45 17.35 -17.46 -0.12
CA SER A 45 16.74 -18.75 0.22
C SER A 45 15.91 -18.65 1.51
N THR A 46 16.20 -17.67 2.36
CA THR A 46 15.53 -17.43 3.64
C THR A 46 14.45 -16.36 3.51
N GLN A 47 13.21 -16.73 3.79
CA GLN A 47 12.11 -15.79 3.94
C GLN A 47 12.22 -15.07 5.28
N ARG A 48 11.93 -13.77 5.30
CA ARG A 48 11.98 -12.94 6.51
C ARG A 48 10.89 -11.87 6.51
N TYR A 49 10.73 -11.21 7.64
CA TYR A 49 9.85 -10.05 7.75
C TYR A 49 10.41 -8.85 6.97
N VAL A 50 9.53 -7.88 6.70
CA VAL A 50 9.85 -6.61 6.01
C VAL A 50 10.67 -5.71 6.94
N ILE A 51 11.90 -5.37 6.56
CA ILE A 51 12.77 -4.52 7.40
C ILE A 51 13.28 -3.26 6.68
N ASN A 52 13.13 -3.16 5.36
CA ASN A 52 13.63 -2.02 4.59
C ASN A 52 12.78 -1.69 3.35
N GLY A 53 13.14 -0.62 2.64
CA GLY A 53 12.42 -0.13 1.46
C GLY A 53 12.38 -1.12 0.28
N ARG A 54 13.36 -2.02 0.14
CA ARG A 54 13.36 -3.06 -0.90
C ARG A 54 12.36 -4.16 -0.58
N ASP A 55 12.30 -4.59 0.67
CA ASP A 55 11.28 -5.54 1.13
C ASP A 55 9.88 -4.93 0.97
N GLN A 56 9.74 -3.67 1.37
CA GLN A 56 8.48 -2.92 1.24
C GLN A 56 8.07 -2.79 -0.23
N ALA A 57 9.01 -2.54 -1.14
CA ALA A 57 8.77 -2.55 -2.57
C ALA A 57 8.28 -3.92 -3.06
N GLU A 58 8.88 -5.02 -2.61
CA GLU A 58 8.42 -6.36 -3.01
C GLU A 58 6.99 -6.65 -2.50
N VAL A 59 6.69 -6.32 -1.25
CA VAL A 59 5.33 -6.41 -0.72
C VAL A 59 4.35 -5.55 -1.51
N ALA A 60 4.76 -4.32 -1.83
CA ALA A 60 3.96 -3.39 -2.62
C ALA A 60 3.84 -3.79 -4.10
N ARG A 61 4.58 -4.81 -4.56
CA ARG A 61 4.43 -5.40 -5.90
C ARG A 61 3.17 -6.26 -6.01
N ASN A 62 2.68 -6.79 -4.89
CA ASN A 62 1.42 -7.54 -4.81
C ASN A 62 0.20 -6.64 -5.12
N GLY A 63 -0.86 -7.20 -5.70
CA GLY A 63 -2.03 -6.51 -6.26
C GLY A 63 -3.19 -6.19 -5.30
N GLY A 64 -2.94 -5.98 -4.01
CA GLY A 64 -3.93 -5.41 -3.08
C GLY A 64 -4.47 -6.33 -1.98
N ASN A 65 -3.99 -7.57 -1.87
CA ASN A 65 -4.48 -8.56 -0.89
C ASN A 65 -4.18 -8.22 0.58
N LEU A 66 -3.24 -7.30 0.84
CA LEU A 66 -2.77 -6.97 2.19
C LEU A 66 -3.87 -6.51 3.14
N PHE A 67 -4.87 -5.77 2.63
CA PHE A 67 -5.96 -5.28 3.47
C PHE A 67 -7.01 -6.36 3.76
N PHE A 68 -7.13 -7.35 2.89
CA PHE A 68 -7.92 -8.54 3.17
C PHE A 68 -7.26 -9.35 4.30
N GLU A 69 -5.93 -9.50 4.26
CA GLU A 69 -5.17 -10.12 5.37
C GLU A 69 -5.33 -9.32 6.68
N ALA A 70 -5.28 -7.99 6.62
CA ALA A 70 -5.56 -7.14 7.78
C ALA A 70 -6.99 -7.37 8.30
N ALA A 71 -7.99 -7.44 7.42
CA ALA A 71 -9.39 -7.73 7.80
C ALA A 71 -9.50 -9.06 8.56
N LEU A 72 -8.81 -10.10 8.08
CA LEU A 72 -8.78 -11.39 8.77
C LEU A 72 -8.14 -11.27 10.17
N ILE A 73 -7.07 -10.48 10.34
CA ILE A 73 -6.40 -10.26 11.65
C ILE A 73 -7.35 -9.55 12.61
N LEU A 74 -8.04 -8.52 12.13
CA LEU A 74 -9.02 -7.77 12.92
C LEU A 74 -10.22 -8.66 13.31
N GLN A 75 -10.71 -9.49 12.39
CA GLN A 75 -11.88 -10.34 12.59
C GLN A 75 -11.65 -11.52 13.53
N ALA A 76 -10.51 -12.22 13.39
CA ALA A 76 -10.28 -13.46 14.11
C ALA A 76 -10.05 -13.19 15.61
N ALA A 77 -10.72 -13.96 16.46
CA ALA A 77 -10.52 -13.89 17.91
C ALA A 77 -9.06 -14.23 18.29
N THR A 78 -8.62 -13.74 19.44
CA THR A 78 -7.32 -14.11 20.01
C THR A 78 -7.25 -15.62 20.23
N SER A 79 -6.10 -16.22 19.94
CA SER A 79 -5.85 -17.64 20.19
C SER A 79 -4.52 -17.82 20.88
N THR A 80 -4.43 -18.85 21.71
CA THR A 80 -3.17 -19.31 22.31
C THR A 80 -2.43 -20.31 21.41
N SER A 81 -3.08 -20.79 20.34
CA SER A 81 -2.45 -21.70 19.38
C SER A 81 -1.53 -20.92 18.44
N PRO A 82 -0.21 -21.23 18.40
CA PRO A 82 0.73 -20.53 17.53
C PRO A 82 0.29 -20.56 16.06
N GLY A 83 0.29 -19.40 15.40
CA GLY A 83 -0.14 -19.26 13.99
C GLY A 83 -1.66 -19.21 13.77
N PHE A 84 -2.47 -19.25 14.83
CA PHE A 84 -3.93 -19.13 14.73
C PHE A 84 -4.46 -17.92 15.52
N GLY A 85 -5.68 -17.51 15.19
CA GLY A 85 -6.32 -16.33 15.78
C GLY A 85 -5.96 -15.00 15.10
N GLY A 86 -6.41 -13.93 15.73
CA GLY A 86 -6.16 -12.54 15.36
C GLY A 86 -6.25 -11.67 16.62
N ILE A 87 -6.69 -10.42 16.48
CA ILE A 87 -6.81 -9.49 17.62
C ILE A 87 -8.25 -9.33 18.12
N GLY A 88 -9.24 -9.91 17.42
CA GLY A 88 -10.66 -9.81 17.80
C GLY A 88 -11.13 -8.38 17.98
N ALA A 89 -10.77 -7.49 17.05
CA ALA A 89 -11.05 -6.07 17.14
C ALA A 89 -12.57 -5.85 17.28
N PRO A 90 -13.02 -5.02 18.24
CA PRO A 90 -14.42 -4.66 18.35
C PRO A 90 -14.93 -4.03 17.06
N LEU A 91 -16.20 -4.29 16.73
CA LEU A 91 -16.87 -3.61 15.64
C LEU A 91 -17.06 -2.13 15.99
N ASN A 92 -17.23 -1.29 14.96
CA ASN A 92 -17.54 0.12 15.15
C ASN A 92 -18.76 0.28 16.07
N PRO A 93 -18.73 1.17 17.08
CA PRO A 93 -19.85 1.35 18.02
C PRO A 93 -21.19 1.74 17.36
N GLY A 94 -21.15 2.27 16.13
CA GLY A 94 -22.33 2.57 15.32
C GLY A 94 -22.99 1.35 14.67
N ASN A 95 -22.34 0.17 14.70
CA ASN A 95 -22.92 -1.06 14.16
C ASN A 95 -24.22 -1.42 14.93
N PRO A 96 -25.35 -1.63 14.23
CA PRO A 96 -26.66 -1.79 14.86
C PRO A 96 -26.78 -3.04 15.74
N TYR A 97 -25.90 -4.02 15.55
CA TYR A 97 -25.93 -5.27 16.28
C TYR A 97 -25.09 -5.28 17.55
N VAL A 98 -24.20 -4.29 17.76
CA VAL A 98 -23.33 -4.23 18.96
C VAL A 98 -24.15 -4.17 20.25
N LYS A 99 -25.30 -3.50 20.23
CA LYS A 99 -26.22 -3.40 21.38
C LYS A 99 -27.42 -4.35 21.29
N SER A 100 -27.51 -5.16 20.23
CA SER A 100 -28.62 -6.08 20.05
C SER A 100 -28.47 -7.30 20.96
N ARG A 101 -29.56 -7.72 21.59
CA ARG A 101 -29.61 -8.93 22.44
C ARG A 101 -30.09 -10.17 21.69
N THR A 102 -30.69 -9.99 20.51
CA THR A 102 -31.44 -11.03 19.81
C THR A 102 -31.08 -11.16 18.34
N GLN A 103 -30.21 -10.29 17.81
CA GLN A 103 -29.81 -10.28 16.40
C GLN A 103 -28.31 -10.05 16.27
N VAL A 104 -27.74 -10.57 15.19
CA VAL A 104 -26.34 -10.37 14.80
C VAL A 104 -26.28 -10.06 13.30
N GLY A 105 -25.20 -9.41 12.87
CA GLY A 105 -24.90 -9.27 11.45
C GLY A 105 -24.62 -10.63 10.80
N SER A 106 -24.74 -10.69 9.48
CA SER A 106 -24.45 -11.90 8.70
C SER A 106 -23.81 -11.52 7.35
N ALA A 107 -23.63 -12.49 6.46
CA ALA A 107 -23.00 -12.27 5.16
C ALA A 107 -23.69 -11.19 4.30
N ALA A 108 -24.97 -10.90 4.57
CA ALA A 108 -25.70 -9.84 3.88
C ALA A 108 -25.34 -8.44 4.38
N THR A 109 -25.15 -8.24 5.70
CA THR A 109 -24.96 -6.92 6.31
C THR A 109 -24.16 -7.01 7.61
N PHE A 110 -23.33 -5.99 7.89
CA PHE A 110 -22.71 -5.74 9.21
C PHE A 110 -21.89 -6.88 9.84
N ALA A 111 -21.46 -7.89 9.09
CA ALA A 111 -20.51 -8.93 9.53
C ALA A 111 -19.28 -9.03 8.61
N GLY A 112 -18.25 -9.75 9.06
CA GLY A 112 -16.97 -9.84 8.34
C GLY A 112 -17.10 -10.37 6.91
N ALA A 113 -18.06 -11.27 6.62
CA ALA A 113 -18.31 -11.75 5.26
C ALA A 113 -18.84 -10.63 4.33
N TYR A 114 -19.71 -9.75 4.85
CA TYR A 114 -20.15 -8.55 4.13
C TYR A 114 -18.97 -7.60 3.86
N LEU A 115 -18.16 -7.29 4.88
CA LEU A 115 -16.97 -6.45 4.74
C LEU A 115 -15.99 -7.00 3.68
N ASN A 116 -15.74 -8.31 3.71
CA ASN A 116 -14.84 -8.97 2.76
C ASN A 116 -15.32 -8.82 1.30
N GLY A 117 -16.62 -8.99 1.06
CA GLY A 117 -17.20 -8.74 -0.26
C GLY A 117 -17.05 -7.27 -0.68
N LEU A 118 -17.27 -6.34 0.25
CA LEU A 118 -17.17 -4.90 0.01
C LEU A 118 -15.74 -4.46 -0.31
N LEU A 119 -14.72 -4.97 0.40
CA LEU A 119 -13.30 -4.70 0.11
C LEU A 119 -12.97 -5.08 -1.35
N LEU A 120 -13.25 -6.33 -1.73
CA LEU A 120 -12.92 -6.82 -3.08
C LEU A 120 -13.64 -6.05 -4.17
N ARG A 121 -14.93 -5.72 -3.97
CA ARG A 121 -15.70 -4.91 -4.93
C ARG A 121 -15.12 -3.50 -5.07
N THR A 122 -14.79 -2.87 -3.95
CA THR A 122 -14.30 -1.48 -3.89
C THR A 122 -12.97 -1.29 -4.62
N THR A 123 -12.09 -2.29 -4.61
CA THR A 123 -10.84 -2.28 -5.39
C THR A 123 -11.09 -1.87 -6.85
N THR A 124 -12.11 -2.46 -7.49
CA THR A 124 -12.39 -2.21 -8.91
C THR A 124 -12.90 -0.79 -9.17
N PHE A 125 -13.72 -0.24 -8.27
CA PHE A 125 -14.23 1.13 -8.38
C PHE A 125 -13.13 2.15 -8.14
N ALA A 126 -12.29 1.94 -7.12
CA ALA A 126 -11.14 2.78 -6.84
C ALA A 126 -10.16 2.85 -8.02
N ILE A 127 -9.85 1.70 -8.65
CA ILE A 127 -8.98 1.65 -9.83
C ILE A 127 -9.59 2.35 -11.04
N ARG A 128 -10.90 2.22 -11.28
CA ARG A 128 -11.57 2.94 -12.38
C ARG A 128 -11.49 4.45 -12.21
N ALA A 129 -11.72 4.95 -11.00
CA ALA A 129 -11.54 6.37 -10.67
C ALA A 129 -10.09 6.82 -10.90
N ALA A 130 -9.10 6.06 -10.41
CA ALA A 130 -7.69 6.38 -10.65
C ALA A 130 -7.30 6.30 -12.14
N TYR A 131 -7.90 5.41 -12.93
CA TYR A 131 -7.61 5.27 -14.36
C TYR A 131 -8.16 6.45 -15.17
N TRP A 132 -9.30 7.01 -14.76
CA TRP A 132 -9.79 8.26 -15.32
C TRP A 132 -8.73 9.37 -15.18
N GLU A 133 -8.24 9.56 -13.96
CA GLU A 133 -7.21 10.55 -13.66
C GLU A 133 -5.88 10.27 -14.40
N LYS A 134 -5.50 8.99 -14.51
CA LYS A 134 -4.27 8.58 -15.21
C LYS A 134 -4.29 8.91 -16.69
N PHE A 135 -5.35 8.56 -17.40
CA PHE A 135 -5.36 8.56 -18.85
C PHE A 135 -6.05 9.78 -19.45
N TYR A 136 -7.17 10.20 -18.86
CA TYR A 136 -8.01 11.25 -19.44
C TYR A 136 -7.62 12.62 -18.93
N VAL A 137 -7.13 12.72 -17.69
CA VAL A 137 -6.75 14.00 -17.08
C VAL A 137 -5.24 14.24 -17.16
N HIS A 138 -4.43 13.50 -16.39
CA HIS A 138 -3.08 13.96 -16.04
C HIS A 138 -1.95 13.42 -16.93
N ARG A 139 -1.99 12.13 -17.33
CA ARG A 139 -0.94 11.48 -18.14
C ARG A 139 0.50 11.75 -17.66
N ARG A 140 0.68 11.82 -16.33
CA ARG A 140 1.97 12.18 -15.71
C ARG A 140 3.03 11.11 -15.97
N LEU A 141 4.23 11.54 -16.36
CA LEU A 141 5.39 10.66 -16.52
C LEU A 141 5.82 9.98 -15.21
N ARG A 142 6.40 8.79 -15.34
CA ARG A 142 6.98 7.99 -14.25
C ARG A 142 8.35 8.53 -13.82
N PRO A 143 8.84 8.20 -12.61
CA PRO A 143 10.16 8.60 -12.17
C PRO A 143 11.31 8.13 -13.08
N GLU A 144 11.25 6.89 -13.60
CA GLU A 144 12.21 6.38 -14.60
C GLU A 144 12.33 7.23 -15.86
N ALA A 145 11.21 7.71 -16.39
CA ALA A 145 11.20 8.55 -17.57
C ALA A 145 11.77 9.93 -17.25
N TYR A 146 11.45 10.49 -16.08
CA TYR A 146 12.00 11.77 -15.60
C TYR A 146 13.53 11.66 -15.39
N ALA A 147 14.01 10.53 -14.87
CA ALA A 147 15.44 10.26 -14.75
C ALA A 147 16.15 10.18 -16.11
N GLY A 148 15.49 9.64 -17.13
CA GLY A 148 15.95 9.72 -18.52
C GLY A 148 16.14 11.16 -19.01
N LEU A 149 15.25 12.07 -18.63
CA LEU A 149 15.40 13.50 -18.95
C LEU A 149 16.62 14.10 -18.23
N ILE A 150 16.83 13.77 -16.95
CA ILE A 150 18.01 14.21 -16.18
C ILE A 150 19.29 13.73 -16.85
N TYR A 151 19.38 12.42 -17.16
CA TYR A 151 20.52 11.83 -17.84
C TYR A 151 20.83 12.57 -19.15
N ASN A 152 19.83 12.79 -19.99
CA ASN A 152 20.01 13.44 -21.29
C ASN A 152 20.42 14.92 -21.18
N ASN A 153 19.99 15.63 -20.13
CA ASN A 153 20.52 16.98 -19.85
C ASN A 153 22.02 16.95 -19.57
N ILE A 154 22.46 16.03 -18.72
CA ILE A 154 23.83 16.01 -18.22
C ILE A 154 24.80 15.44 -19.26
N VAL A 155 24.45 14.30 -19.86
CA VAL A 155 25.33 13.54 -20.75
C VAL A 155 25.23 14.06 -22.18
N ASN A 156 24.02 14.16 -22.72
CA ASN A 156 23.77 14.52 -24.11
C ASN A 156 23.58 16.02 -24.34
N LYS A 157 23.70 16.83 -23.28
CA LYS A 157 23.60 18.31 -23.31
C LYS A 157 22.28 18.81 -23.91
N ILE A 158 21.21 18.05 -23.73
CA ILE A 158 19.84 18.46 -24.08
C ILE A 158 19.33 19.44 -23.01
N GLN A 159 18.35 20.28 -23.34
CA GLN A 159 17.77 21.25 -22.40
C GLN A 159 16.30 20.93 -22.11
N TYR A 160 16.04 19.91 -21.28
CA TYR A 160 14.68 19.69 -20.76
C TYR A 160 14.41 20.60 -19.55
N PRO A 161 13.16 21.03 -19.31
CA PRO A 161 12.80 21.90 -18.20
C PRO A 161 12.80 21.16 -16.85
N ILE A 162 13.98 20.82 -16.35
CA ILE A 162 14.21 20.14 -15.08
C ILE A 162 14.52 21.18 -14.00
N ASN A 163 13.93 21.01 -12.81
CA ASN A 163 14.23 21.91 -11.69
C ASN A 163 15.74 21.86 -11.35
N PRO A 164 16.45 23.01 -11.33
CA PRO A 164 17.90 23.04 -11.09
C PRO A 164 18.36 22.39 -9.78
N ALA A 165 17.51 22.34 -8.76
CA ALA A 165 17.83 21.70 -7.48
C ALA A 165 18.18 20.21 -7.62
N VAL A 166 17.64 19.54 -8.66
CA VAL A 166 17.94 18.12 -8.94
C VAL A 166 19.42 17.94 -9.27
N PHE A 167 19.99 18.82 -10.09
CA PHE A 167 21.38 18.73 -10.56
C PHE A 167 22.40 18.93 -9.45
N ASN A 168 22.02 19.64 -8.38
CA ASN A 168 22.86 19.90 -7.21
C ASN A 168 22.55 18.98 -6.01
N SER A 169 21.73 17.94 -6.22
CA SER A 169 21.30 17.07 -5.13
C SER A 169 22.35 16.03 -4.74
N GLN A 170 22.46 15.76 -3.43
CA GLN A 170 23.31 14.67 -2.91
C GLN A 170 22.89 13.30 -3.48
N ALA A 171 21.59 13.08 -3.69
CA ALA A 171 21.07 11.84 -4.25
C ALA A 171 21.62 11.58 -5.66
N LEU A 172 21.62 12.59 -6.54
CA LEU A 172 22.15 12.45 -7.90
C LEU A 172 23.65 12.14 -7.89
N ALA A 173 24.42 12.80 -7.02
CA ALA A 173 25.84 12.52 -6.86
C ALA A 173 26.10 11.09 -6.35
N GLN A 174 25.30 10.61 -5.38
CA GLN A 174 25.41 9.24 -4.87
C GLN A 174 25.07 8.21 -5.94
N ILE A 175 24.02 8.43 -6.73
CA ILE A 175 23.66 7.55 -7.86
C ILE A 175 24.83 7.44 -8.84
N PHE A 176 25.44 8.57 -9.23
CA PHE A 176 26.58 8.55 -10.13
C PHE A 176 27.78 7.80 -9.52
N ASN A 177 28.10 8.06 -8.25
CA ASN A 177 29.21 7.39 -7.56
C ASN A 177 29.01 5.87 -7.44
N THR A 178 27.78 5.39 -7.27
CA THR A 178 27.48 3.96 -7.09
C THR A 178 27.29 3.22 -8.42
N TYR A 179 26.63 3.86 -9.39
CA TYR A 179 26.19 3.19 -10.63
C TYR A 179 26.88 3.70 -11.89
N GLY A 180 27.59 4.84 -11.85
CA GLY A 180 28.25 5.44 -13.01
C GLY A 180 27.28 6.10 -14.00
N THR A 181 26.06 6.41 -13.57
CA THR A 181 24.97 6.94 -14.39
C THR A 181 24.17 8.00 -13.64
N TYR A 182 23.28 8.70 -14.33
CA TYR A 182 22.33 9.65 -13.75
C TYR A 182 20.88 9.16 -13.83
N LEU A 183 20.68 7.91 -14.26
CA LEU A 183 19.38 7.24 -14.25
C LEU A 183 19.00 6.81 -12.84
N LEU A 184 17.70 6.69 -12.58
CA LEU A 184 17.18 6.18 -11.32
C LEU A 184 17.33 4.65 -11.31
N PRO A 185 18.03 4.04 -10.34
CA PRO A 185 18.02 2.59 -10.18
C PRO A 185 16.66 2.11 -9.66
N HIS A 186 16.14 1.03 -10.24
CA HIS A 186 14.86 0.42 -9.87
C HIS A 186 15.04 -0.91 -9.17
N THR A 187 14.06 -1.28 -8.32
CA THR A 187 14.01 -2.61 -7.70
C THR A 187 13.36 -3.66 -8.60
N TYR A 188 12.68 -3.24 -9.67
CA TYR A 188 11.98 -4.11 -10.60
C TYR A 188 12.64 -4.10 -11.99
N PRO A 189 12.90 -5.25 -12.60
CA PRO A 189 13.50 -5.33 -13.94
C PRO A 189 12.60 -4.74 -15.03
N GLU A 190 11.28 -4.79 -14.84
CA GLU A 190 10.30 -4.23 -15.78
C GLU A 190 10.02 -2.73 -15.57
N GLY A 191 10.58 -2.11 -14.53
CA GLY A 191 10.26 -0.74 -14.17
C GLY A 191 8.80 -0.55 -13.75
N ALA A 192 8.21 0.58 -14.15
CA ALA A 192 6.83 0.90 -13.88
C ALA A 192 5.85 0.17 -14.81
N PRO A 193 4.66 -0.20 -14.32
CA PRO A 193 3.59 -0.71 -15.18
C PRO A 193 3.22 0.27 -16.32
N PHE A 194 2.78 -0.26 -17.46
CA PHE A 194 2.39 0.47 -18.69
C PHE A 194 1.08 1.28 -18.55
N HIS A 195 1.06 2.18 -17.59
CA HIS A 195 0.06 3.22 -17.38
C HIS A 195 0.71 4.40 -16.65
N SER A 196 0.16 5.60 -16.79
CA SER A 196 0.76 6.84 -16.26
C SER A 196 0.92 6.82 -14.72
N SER A 197 1.69 7.76 -14.18
CA SER A 197 2.07 7.78 -12.76
C SER A 197 0.93 8.21 -11.83
N TYR A 198 0.20 9.27 -12.16
CA TYR A 198 -0.67 9.95 -11.22
C TYR A 198 -2.16 9.62 -11.42
N PRO A 199 -2.92 9.29 -10.36
CA PRO A 199 -2.49 9.02 -8.98
C PRO A 199 -1.99 7.57 -8.82
N GLY A 200 -1.42 7.19 -7.68
CA GLY A 200 -0.92 5.83 -7.45
C GLY A 200 -2.03 4.77 -7.41
N GLY A 201 -1.96 3.74 -8.27
CA GLY A 201 -3.00 2.69 -8.33
C GLY A 201 -3.07 1.80 -7.08
N ALA A 202 -1.92 1.36 -6.57
CA ALA A 202 -1.84 0.61 -5.31
C ALA A 202 -2.33 1.48 -4.12
N ALA A 203 -1.96 2.75 -4.13
CA ALA A 203 -2.32 3.69 -3.07
C ALA A 203 -3.83 4.02 -3.05
N VAL A 204 -4.52 4.05 -4.19
CA VAL A 204 -5.98 4.28 -4.21
C VAL A 204 -6.74 3.11 -3.60
N ILE A 205 -6.27 1.88 -3.85
CA ILE A 205 -6.82 0.66 -3.21
C ILE A 205 -6.59 0.74 -1.70
N ALA A 206 -5.37 1.08 -1.27
CA ALA A 206 -5.04 1.24 0.15
C ALA A 206 -5.92 2.28 0.85
N GLY A 207 -6.12 3.45 0.21
CA GLY A 207 -6.98 4.50 0.75
C GLY A 207 -8.40 3.98 0.96
N ALA A 208 -8.97 3.35 -0.06
CA ALA A 208 -10.33 2.83 0.02
C ALA A 208 -10.48 1.72 1.07
N HIS A 209 -9.55 0.76 1.11
CA HIS A 209 -9.62 -0.37 2.05
C HIS A 209 -9.40 0.05 3.50
N ALA A 210 -8.44 0.94 3.76
CA ALA A 210 -8.24 1.47 5.11
C ALA A 210 -9.49 2.23 5.60
N THR A 211 -10.14 3.01 4.74
CA THR A 211 -11.40 3.69 5.05
C THR A 211 -12.50 2.69 5.40
N LEU A 212 -12.70 1.64 4.61
CA LEU A 212 -13.69 0.60 4.90
C LEU A 212 -13.43 -0.11 6.23
N LEU A 213 -12.16 -0.44 6.53
CA LEU A 213 -11.78 -1.09 7.78
C LEU A 213 -11.98 -0.18 9.00
N LYS A 214 -11.62 1.10 8.90
CA LYS A 214 -11.90 2.09 9.97
C LYS A 214 -13.40 2.34 10.16
N ALA A 215 -14.19 2.29 9.09
CA ALA A 215 -15.65 2.38 9.20
C ALA A 215 -16.23 1.15 9.91
N PHE A 216 -15.68 -0.04 9.65
CA PHE A 216 -16.25 -1.30 10.14
C PHE A 216 -15.85 -1.67 11.57
N TYR A 217 -14.62 -1.36 11.98
CA TYR A 217 -14.09 -1.67 13.31
C TYR A 217 -13.99 -0.42 14.19
N ASP A 218 -13.86 -0.61 15.52
CA ASP A 218 -13.50 0.49 16.42
C ASP A 218 -12.03 0.89 16.17
N GLU A 219 -11.85 2.00 15.47
CA GLU A 219 -10.52 2.50 15.10
C GLU A 219 -9.68 2.94 16.32
N ASN A 220 -10.29 3.12 17.50
CA ASN A 220 -9.57 3.47 18.73
C ASN A 220 -9.14 2.24 19.53
N PHE A 221 -9.52 1.04 19.11
CA PHE A 221 -9.09 -0.18 19.78
C PHE A 221 -7.56 -0.27 19.77
N VAL A 222 -6.97 -0.39 20.95
CA VAL A 222 -5.52 -0.57 21.13
C VAL A 222 -5.16 -2.00 20.76
N ILE A 223 -4.18 -2.15 19.86
CA ILE A 223 -3.72 -3.45 19.40
C ILE A 223 -3.02 -4.17 20.55
N PRO A 224 -3.49 -5.37 20.95
CA PRO A 224 -2.85 -6.15 21.99
C PRO A 224 -1.56 -6.79 21.46
N ASN A 225 -0.51 -6.79 22.29
CA ASN A 225 0.77 -7.45 22.03
C ASN A 225 1.39 -7.12 20.65
N PRO A 226 1.57 -5.84 20.29
CA PRO A 226 2.20 -5.46 19.03
C PRO A 226 3.64 -5.97 18.95
N VAL A 227 4.12 -6.19 17.73
CA VAL A 227 5.45 -6.76 17.48
C VAL A 227 6.20 -5.99 16.40
N VAL A 228 7.52 -6.14 16.40
CA VAL A 228 8.42 -5.67 15.33
C VAL A 228 9.38 -6.79 14.93
N PRO A 229 9.90 -6.80 13.69
CA PRO A 229 10.97 -7.72 13.31
C PRO A 229 12.17 -7.59 14.26
N ASP A 230 12.78 -8.71 14.65
CA ASP A 230 14.00 -8.66 15.45
C ASP A 230 15.15 -8.09 14.60
N PRO A 231 15.85 -7.02 15.05
CA PRO A 231 16.97 -6.45 14.31
C PRO A 231 18.17 -7.40 14.17
N ASN A 232 18.28 -8.42 15.02
CA ASN A 232 19.37 -9.41 14.99
C ASN A 232 18.99 -10.69 14.22
N ASP A 233 17.70 -11.02 14.17
CA ASP A 233 17.16 -12.14 13.38
C ASP A 233 15.82 -11.75 12.72
N PRO A 234 15.84 -11.20 11.51
CA PRO A 234 14.63 -10.70 10.85
C PRO A 234 13.65 -11.82 10.42
N THR A 235 13.96 -13.10 10.69
CA THR A 235 13.00 -14.22 10.57
C THR A 235 12.07 -14.34 11.76
N GLN A 236 12.38 -13.63 12.86
CA GLN A 236 11.63 -13.59 14.10
C GLN A 236 11.03 -12.21 14.35
N VAL A 237 10.12 -12.16 15.33
CA VAL A 237 9.58 -10.91 15.86
C VAL A 237 9.82 -10.84 17.36
N ILE A 238 9.97 -9.61 17.86
CA ILE A 238 10.04 -9.28 19.27
C ILE A 238 8.88 -8.37 19.66
N SER A 239 8.58 -8.29 20.96
CA SER A 239 7.54 -7.39 21.47
C SER A 239 7.90 -5.94 21.18
N TYR A 240 6.93 -5.18 20.69
CA TYR A 240 7.03 -3.74 20.53
C TYR A 240 6.81 -3.07 21.89
N THR A 241 7.71 -2.14 22.26
CA THR A 241 7.73 -1.47 23.58
C THR A 241 7.51 0.04 23.51
N GLY A 242 7.07 0.56 22.36
CA GLY A 242 6.77 1.97 22.18
C GLY A 242 5.35 2.36 22.59
N GLU A 243 4.85 3.46 22.02
CA GLU A 243 3.54 4.02 22.32
C GLU A 243 2.38 3.13 21.87
N GLU A 244 1.22 3.25 22.51
CA GLU A 244 0.05 2.46 22.14
C GLU A 244 -0.31 2.62 20.66
N LEU A 245 -0.49 1.50 19.98
CA LEU A 245 -0.88 1.45 18.57
C LEU A 245 -2.37 1.17 18.47
N THR A 246 -3.13 2.04 17.81
CA THR A 246 -4.56 1.83 17.58
C THR A 246 -4.82 1.17 16.22
N VAL A 247 -5.97 0.51 16.08
CA VAL A 247 -6.43 -0.06 14.80
C VAL A 247 -6.42 1.00 13.70
N GLY A 248 -6.97 2.19 13.95
CA GLY A 248 -6.98 3.29 12.97
C GLY A 248 -5.58 3.75 12.60
N GLY A 249 -4.69 3.88 13.58
CA GLY A 249 -3.29 4.23 13.37
C GLY A 249 -2.56 3.23 12.48
N GLU A 250 -2.65 1.93 12.79
CA GLU A 250 -1.97 0.90 12.01
C GLU A 250 -2.60 0.67 10.62
N LEU A 251 -3.90 0.89 10.44
CA LEU A 251 -4.53 0.87 9.11
C LEU A 251 -4.04 2.03 8.24
N ASN A 252 -3.94 3.23 8.82
CA ASN A 252 -3.35 4.38 8.12
C ASN A 252 -1.87 4.13 7.80
N LYS A 253 -1.11 3.53 8.73
CA LYS A 253 0.28 3.14 8.53
C LYS A 253 0.42 2.09 7.42
N LEU A 254 -0.44 1.08 7.37
CA LEU A 254 -0.45 0.07 6.32
C LEU A 254 -0.72 0.70 4.94
N ALA A 255 -1.67 1.64 4.86
CA ALA A 255 -1.95 2.39 3.64
C ALA A 255 -0.77 3.24 3.18
N ALA A 256 -0.13 3.97 4.10
CA ALA A 256 1.09 4.72 3.81
C ALA A 256 2.24 3.81 3.39
N ASN A 257 2.45 2.68 4.07
CA ASN A 257 3.50 1.70 3.75
C ASN A 257 3.31 1.13 2.34
N TYR A 258 2.09 0.79 1.96
CA TYR A 258 1.81 0.26 0.63
C TYR A 258 2.04 1.32 -0.46
N ALA A 259 1.64 2.57 -0.23
CA ALA A 259 1.90 3.68 -1.15
C ALA A 259 3.40 4.00 -1.27
N LEU A 260 4.11 4.07 -0.14
CA LEU A 260 5.54 4.36 -0.08
C LEU A 260 6.39 3.24 -0.66
N GLY A 261 5.99 1.96 -0.49
CA GLY A 261 6.69 0.83 -1.11
C GLY A 261 6.80 0.96 -2.64
N ARG A 262 5.77 1.51 -3.29
CA ARG A 262 5.85 1.80 -4.75
C ARG A 262 6.80 2.96 -5.08
N SER A 263 6.97 3.91 -4.16
CA SER A 263 7.96 4.98 -4.32
C SER A 263 9.38 4.45 -4.08
N SER A 264 9.56 3.58 -3.08
CA SER A 264 10.81 2.85 -2.80
C SER A 264 11.24 1.97 -3.98
N ALA A 265 10.29 1.48 -4.77
CA ALA A 265 10.56 0.74 -6.00
C ALA A 265 11.02 1.61 -7.19
N GLY A 266 10.97 2.94 -7.06
CA GLY A 266 11.31 3.89 -8.12
C GLY A 266 10.18 4.21 -9.11
N ILE A 267 8.96 3.73 -8.88
CA ILE A 267 7.90 3.80 -9.91
C ILE A 267 6.81 4.85 -9.63
N HIS A 268 6.80 5.50 -8.46
CA HIS A 268 5.82 6.53 -8.12
C HIS A 268 6.45 7.70 -7.38
N TRP A 269 5.77 8.86 -7.46
CA TRP A 269 6.10 10.05 -6.68
C TRP A 269 5.33 10.07 -5.35
N ARG A 270 5.85 10.75 -4.33
CA ARG A 270 5.10 10.99 -3.08
C ARG A 270 3.71 11.58 -3.32
N SER A 271 3.59 12.54 -4.25
CA SER A 271 2.31 13.17 -4.56
C SER A 271 1.32 12.24 -5.26
N ASP A 272 1.79 11.22 -5.98
CA ASP A 272 0.92 10.20 -6.56
C ASP A 272 0.24 9.39 -5.44
N GLY A 273 1.00 9.00 -4.41
CA GLY A 273 0.50 8.27 -3.27
C GLY A 273 -0.46 9.10 -2.41
N ALA A 274 -0.07 10.34 -2.06
CA ALA A 274 -0.89 11.21 -1.22
C ALA A 274 -2.27 11.51 -1.83
N ALA A 275 -2.30 11.86 -3.12
CA ALA A 275 -3.57 12.12 -3.81
C ALA A 275 -4.41 10.85 -3.99
N ALA A 276 -3.77 9.70 -4.22
CA ALA A 276 -4.46 8.43 -4.34
C ALA A 276 -5.16 8.00 -3.06
N LEU A 277 -4.53 8.19 -1.88
CA LEU A 277 -5.14 7.86 -0.60
C LEU A 277 -6.45 8.64 -0.39
N ALA A 278 -6.43 9.94 -0.68
CA ALA A 278 -7.62 10.79 -0.61
C ALA A 278 -8.70 10.38 -1.62
N LEU A 279 -8.31 10.05 -2.87
CA LEU A 279 -9.26 9.57 -3.88
C LEU A 279 -9.90 8.23 -3.46
N GLY A 280 -9.11 7.31 -2.91
CA GLY A 280 -9.60 6.02 -2.43
C GLY A 280 -10.57 6.18 -1.26
N GLU A 281 -10.25 7.05 -0.31
CA GLU A 281 -11.14 7.39 0.80
C GLU A 281 -12.47 7.96 0.30
N ALA A 282 -12.45 8.87 -0.68
CA ALA A 282 -13.68 9.44 -1.25
C ALA A 282 -14.55 8.38 -1.95
N VAL A 283 -13.94 7.44 -2.69
CA VAL A 283 -14.66 6.33 -3.32
C VAL A 283 -15.29 5.42 -2.26
N ALA A 284 -14.56 5.06 -1.21
CA ALA A 284 -15.09 4.23 -0.12
C ALA A 284 -16.23 4.93 0.63
N ILE A 285 -16.12 6.23 0.91
CA ILE A 285 -17.18 7.04 1.52
C ILE A 285 -18.45 7.00 0.67
N SER A 286 -18.34 7.23 -0.65
CA SER A 286 -19.48 7.19 -1.56
C SER A 286 -20.16 5.82 -1.57
N ILE A 287 -19.38 4.73 -1.56
CA ILE A 287 -19.91 3.37 -1.51
C ILE A 287 -20.64 3.12 -0.18
N LEU A 288 -20.08 3.54 0.95
CA LEU A 288 -20.74 3.38 2.25
C LEU A 288 -22.07 4.15 2.32
N GLN A 289 -22.13 5.34 1.73
CA GLN A 289 -23.36 6.12 1.62
C GLN A 289 -24.41 5.39 0.77
N ASP A 290 -24.02 4.82 -0.37
CA ASP A 290 -24.91 4.03 -1.22
C ASP A 290 -25.41 2.76 -0.51
N GLU A 291 -24.50 2.00 0.12
CA GLU A 291 -24.85 0.78 0.85
C GLU A 291 -25.82 1.09 2.00
N ARG A 292 -25.64 2.20 2.72
CA ARG A 292 -26.56 2.62 3.80
C ARG A 292 -28.00 2.76 3.33
N LEU A 293 -28.25 3.22 2.10
CA LEU A 293 -29.60 3.35 1.55
C LEU A 293 -30.30 2.00 1.36
N THR A 294 -29.55 0.89 1.36
CA THR A 294 -30.06 -0.46 1.16
C THR A 294 -30.44 -1.16 2.46
N PHE A 295 -29.96 -0.67 3.60
CA PHE A 295 -30.19 -1.29 4.91
C PHE A 295 -31.60 -0.99 5.45
N ARG A 296 -32.12 -1.95 6.21
CA ARG A 296 -33.42 -1.83 6.90
C ARG A 296 -33.26 -1.76 8.43
N GLU A 297 -32.08 -2.11 8.91
CA GLU A 297 -31.63 -1.95 10.27
C GLU A 297 -31.70 -0.48 10.69
N ASN A 298 -32.02 -0.23 11.96
CA ASN A 298 -31.93 1.13 12.52
C ASN A 298 -30.46 1.53 12.66
N PHE A 299 -29.91 2.18 11.64
CA PHE A 299 -28.50 2.45 11.47
C PHE A 299 -28.24 3.92 11.17
N GLU A 300 -27.62 4.60 12.14
CA GLU A 300 -27.30 6.05 12.07
C GLU A 300 -26.05 6.36 11.25
N GLY A 301 -25.27 5.33 10.89
CA GLY A 301 -24.06 5.45 10.09
C GLY A 301 -22.80 4.97 10.80
N TYR A 302 -21.75 4.72 10.02
CA TYR A 302 -20.42 4.43 10.52
C TYR A 302 -19.71 5.74 10.83
N THR A 303 -19.19 5.88 12.05
CA THR A 303 -18.38 7.05 12.43
C THR A 303 -16.90 6.68 12.50
N PHE A 304 -16.05 7.38 11.74
CA PHE A 304 -14.62 7.13 11.71
C PHE A 304 -13.83 8.42 11.36
N THR A 305 -12.51 8.35 11.51
CA THR A 305 -11.59 9.46 11.26
C THR A 305 -10.97 9.33 9.87
N LYS A 306 -11.17 10.36 9.05
CA LYS A 306 -10.60 10.49 7.71
C LYS A 306 -9.08 10.67 7.75
N PHE A 307 -8.40 10.50 6.62
CA PHE A 307 -6.94 10.71 6.51
C PHE A 307 -6.50 12.14 6.85
N ASP A 308 -7.37 13.13 6.68
CA ASP A 308 -7.11 14.53 7.07
C ASP A 308 -7.33 14.81 8.56
N GLY A 309 -7.68 13.80 9.36
CA GLY A 309 -7.94 13.91 10.79
C GLY A 309 -9.35 14.36 11.16
N THR A 310 -10.20 14.68 10.18
CA THR A 310 -11.61 15.02 10.45
C THR A 310 -12.46 13.78 10.67
N LYS A 311 -13.46 13.86 11.54
CA LYS A 311 -14.45 12.77 11.72
C LYS A 311 -15.59 12.92 10.73
N ILE A 312 -16.11 11.79 10.25
CA ILE A 312 -17.30 11.70 9.40
C ILE A 312 -18.22 10.59 9.90
N THR A 313 -19.52 10.77 9.71
CA THR A 313 -20.54 9.72 9.84
C THR A 313 -21.19 9.49 8.48
N VAL A 314 -21.16 8.26 7.99
CA VAL A 314 -21.75 7.86 6.69
C VAL A 314 -22.79 6.78 6.84
#